data_AF-A0A9E1XS41-F1
#
_entry.id   AF-A0A9E1XS41-F1
#
_cell.length_a   1.000
_cell.length_b   1.000
_cell.length_c   1.000
_cell.angle_alpha   90.00
_cell.angle_beta   90.00
_cell.angle_gamma   90.00
#
_symmetry.space_group_name_H-M   'P 1'
#
loop_
_entity.id
_entity.type
_entity.pdbx_description
1 polymer ?
#
loop_
_entity_poly.entity_id
_entity_poly.type
_entity_poly.pdbx_seq_one_letter_code
_entity_poly.pdbx_strand_id
1 'polypeptide(L)'
;MITRIASLMALLGGLSFAAEPLFTEDFEDMGAAGKVPESWAYFGSGRTVAPTTEQAHGGTYSLRLVDGSAKEAIGLRSPFIPVKPGDAYLIEFWYFAESGNRQAVYLEFWDAKGKRIAAGSHGVQA
;
A
#
# COMPACT_ATOMS: atom_id res chain seq x y z
N MET A 1 5.70 17.46 -10.64
CA MET A 1 6.45 17.97 -9.47
C MET A 1 6.42 16.86 -8.43
N ILE A 2 7.55 16.18 -8.22
CA ILE A 2 7.66 15.05 -7.28
C ILE A 2 7.97 15.65 -5.91
N THR A 3 6.98 15.68 -5.02
CA THR A 3 7.20 16.11 -3.64
C THR A 3 7.89 14.98 -2.89
N ARG A 4 9.18 15.14 -2.59
CA ARG A 4 9.90 14.26 -1.68
C ARG A 4 9.42 14.56 -0.26
N ILE A 5 8.74 13.63 0.39
CA ILE A 5 8.60 13.66 1.84
C ILE A 5 9.90 13.07 2.41
N ALA A 6 10.71 13.94 3.00
CA ALA A 6 11.91 13.53 3.73
C ALA A 6 11.49 12.97 5.10
N SER A 7 11.94 11.75 5.39
CA SER A 7 11.77 11.10 6.70
C SER A 7 12.43 11.94 7.80
N LEU A 8 11.65 12.40 8.77
CA LEU A 8 12.17 13.06 9.97
C LEU A 8 12.48 12.00 11.03
N MET A 9 13.74 11.58 11.08
CA MET A 9 14.28 10.77 12.17
C MET A 9 14.66 11.70 13.33
N ALA A 10 13.89 11.68 14.43
CA ALA A 10 14.29 12.38 15.64
C ALA A 10 15.38 11.56 16.34
N LEU A 11 16.61 12.09 16.35
CA LEU A 11 17.76 11.53 17.06
C LEU A 11 17.56 11.59 18.58
N LEU A 12 17.62 10.43 19.23
CA LEU A 12 18.19 10.27 20.57
C LEU A 12 19.13 9.06 20.53
N GLY A 13 20.43 9.31 20.47
CA GLY A 13 21.48 8.31 20.74
C GLY A 13 21.74 7.32 19.61
N GLY A 14 22.99 7.32 19.12
CA GLY A 14 23.43 6.52 17.99
C GLY A 14 23.13 5.02 18.11
N LEU A 15 22.37 4.53 17.14
CA LEU A 15 22.45 3.22 16.48
C LEU A 15 21.46 3.33 15.31
N SER A 16 21.98 3.47 14.08
CA SER A 16 21.14 3.40 12.88
C SER A 16 20.77 1.93 12.68
N PHE A 17 19.65 1.51 13.25
CA PHE A 17 19.00 0.30 12.79
C PHE A 17 18.27 0.67 11.50
N ALA A 18 18.85 0.34 10.34
CA ALA A 18 18.01 0.14 9.18
C ALA A 18 17.13 -1.07 9.53
N ALA A 19 15.90 -0.81 9.96
CA ALA A 19 14.96 -1.88 10.24
C ALA A 19 14.68 -2.60 8.91
N GLU A 20 14.92 -3.91 8.88
CA GLU A 20 14.52 -4.72 7.73
C GLU A 20 13.01 -4.59 7.53
N PRO A 21 12.55 -4.37 6.29
CA PRO A 21 11.12 -4.24 6.02
C PRO A 21 10.42 -5.57 6.35
N LEU A 22 9.31 -5.49 7.09
CA LEU A 22 8.48 -6.66 7.39
C LEU A 22 7.80 -7.22 6.15
N PHE A 23 7.60 -6.36 5.15
CA PHE A 23 6.96 -6.68 3.90
C PHE A 23 7.39 -5.66 2.84
N THR A 24 7.67 -6.14 1.63
CA THR A 24 7.96 -5.33 0.46
C THR A 24 7.23 -5.90 -0.72
N GLU A 25 6.72 -5.02 -1.58
CA GLU A 25 6.12 -5.39 -2.86
C GLU A 25 6.56 -4.34 -3.88
N ASP A 26 7.31 -4.76 -4.89
CA ASP A 26 7.73 -3.93 -6.03
C ASP A 26 6.84 -4.15 -7.26
N PHE A 27 6.01 -5.19 -7.23
CA PHE A 27 5.15 -5.64 -8.31
C PHE A 27 5.90 -6.02 -9.59
N GLU A 28 7.15 -6.47 -9.53
CA GLU A 28 7.84 -7.00 -10.72
C GLU A 28 7.46 -8.47 -11.00
N ASP A 29 7.00 -9.20 -9.98
CA ASP A 29 6.53 -10.58 -10.11
C ASP A 29 5.00 -10.66 -10.29
N MET A 30 4.49 -10.02 -11.34
CA MET A 30 3.05 -9.94 -11.65
C MET A 30 2.51 -11.17 -12.39
N GLY A 31 2.84 -12.39 -11.99
CA GLY A 31 2.22 -13.63 -12.49
C GLY A 31 1.96 -13.69 -14.01
N ALA A 32 0.85 -14.33 -14.43
CA ALA A 32 0.41 -14.27 -15.83
C ALA A 32 -0.11 -12.87 -16.17
N ALA A 33 0.34 -12.33 -17.32
CA ALA A 33 0.02 -10.98 -17.79
C ALA A 33 -1.44 -10.55 -17.52
N GLY A 34 -1.60 -9.42 -16.83
CA GLY A 34 -2.89 -8.80 -16.55
C GLY A 34 -3.52 -9.11 -15.19
N LYS A 35 -2.77 -9.66 -14.23
CA LYS A 35 -3.25 -9.88 -12.85
C LYS A 35 -2.31 -9.28 -11.81
N VAL A 36 -2.88 -8.82 -10.70
CA VAL A 36 -2.15 -8.48 -9.48
C VAL A 36 -1.57 -9.76 -8.85
N PRO A 37 -0.54 -9.67 -7.98
CA PRO A 37 0.04 -10.87 -7.36
C PRO A 37 -1.01 -11.72 -6.63
N GLU A 38 -0.90 -13.05 -6.70
CA GLU A 38 -1.96 -13.97 -6.21
C GLU A 38 -2.31 -13.82 -4.73
N SER A 39 -1.34 -13.34 -3.94
CA SER A 39 -1.48 -13.14 -2.51
C SER A 39 -2.27 -11.88 -2.15
N TRP A 40 -2.51 -10.98 -3.11
CA TRP A 40 -3.28 -9.75 -2.95
C TRP A 40 -4.74 -9.96 -3.33
N ALA A 41 -5.63 -9.31 -2.60
CA ALA A 41 -7.07 -9.36 -2.83
C ALA A 41 -7.62 -8.00 -3.27
N TYR A 42 -8.60 -7.99 -4.16
CA TYR A 42 -9.29 -6.75 -4.55
C TYR A 42 -10.12 -6.19 -3.39
N PHE A 43 -10.09 -4.86 -3.27
CA PHE A 43 -10.99 -4.08 -2.40
C PHE A 43 -12.04 -3.37 -3.26
N GLY A 44 -13.29 -3.37 -2.78
CA GLY A 44 -14.41 -2.77 -3.51
C GLY A 44 -14.92 -3.64 -4.66
N SER A 45 -15.90 -3.12 -5.39
CA SER A 45 -16.46 -3.75 -6.59
C SER A 45 -15.92 -3.06 -7.84
N GLY A 46 -15.25 -3.83 -8.70
CA GLY A 46 -14.66 -3.32 -9.95
C GLY A 46 -13.25 -3.86 -10.18
N ARG A 47 -13.03 -4.57 -11.29
CA ARG A 47 -11.71 -5.13 -11.65
C ARG A 47 -10.84 -4.12 -12.41
N THR A 48 -10.74 -2.89 -11.93
CA THR A 48 -10.00 -1.82 -12.61
C THR A 48 -8.63 -1.56 -11.98
N VAL A 49 -8.13 -2.52 -11.21
CA VAL A 49 -6.72 -2.56 -10.80
C VAL A 49 -5.99 -3.56 -11.68
N ALA A 50 -5.00 -3.09 -12.43
CA ALA A 50 -4.25 -3.91 -13.36
C ALA A 50 -2.77 -3.52 -13.41
N PRO A 51 -1.87 -4.47 -13.73
CA PRO A 51 -0.47 -4.16 -14.03
C PRO A 51 -0.37 -3.20 -15.22
N THR A 52 0.58 -2.27 -15.17
CA THR A 52 0.93 -1.37 -16.28
C THR A 52 2.43 -1.14 -16.33
N THR A 53 2.92 -0.76 -17.51
CA THR A 53 4.30 -0.30 -17.74
C THR A 53 4.36 1.19 -18.12
N GLU A 54 3.22 1.88 -18.13
CA GLU A 54 3.12 3.30 -18.53
C GLU A 54 3.84 4.24 -17.55
N GLN A 55 3.81 3.90 -16.26
CA GLN A 55 4.46 4.62 -15.18
C GLN A 55 4.89 3.61 -14.12
N ALA A 56 6.09 3.76 -13.56
CA ALA A 56 6.55 2.97 -12.43
C ALA A 56 7.50 3.82 -11.57
N HIS A 57 7.48 3.61 -10.25
CA HIS A 57 8.44 4.29 -9.36
C HIS A 57 9.84 3.67 -9.46
N GLY A 58 9.90 2.33 -9.51
CA GLY A 58 11.08 1.53 -9.81
C GLY A 58 10.68 0.37 -10.70
N GLY A 59 11.67 -0.34 -11.28
CA GLY A 59 11.41 -1.49 -12.14
C GLY A 59 10.67 -1.14 -13.43
N THR A 60 9.88 -2.09 -13.93
CA THR A 60 9.14 -2.01 -15.19
C THR A 60 7.64 -1.83 -14.95
N TYR A 61 7.12 -2.42 -13.87
CA TYR A 61 5.70 -2.55 -13.62
C TYR A 61 5.24 -1.70 -12.44
N SER A 62 3.98 -1.29 -12.50
CA SER A 62 3.24 -0.78 -11.36
C SER A 62 1.77 -1.16 -11.50
N LEU A 63 0.95 -0.77 -10.52
CA LEU A 63 -0.49 -0.95 -10.57
C LEU A 63 -1.18 0.33 -11.00
N ARG A 64 -2.03 0.22 -12.02
CA ARG A 64 -2.97 1.27 -12.42
C ARG A 64 -4.34 0.99 -11.80
N LEU A 65 -4.85 1.95 -11.06
CA LEU A 65 -6.20 1.93 -10.49
C LEU A 65 -7.04 2.95 -11.25
N VAL A 66 -8.21 2.54 -11.75
CA VAL A 66 -9.17 3.44 -12.41
C VAL A 66 -10.51 3.37 -11.69
N ASP A 67 -10.80 4.37 -10.87
CA ASP A 67 -12.08 4.49 -10.18
C ASP A 67 -13.04 5.39 -10.95
N GLY A 68 -14.13 4.81 -11.46
CA GLY A 68 -15.21 5.55 -12.11
C GLY A 68 -16.39 5.84 -11.19
N SER A 69 -16.33 5.42 -9.93
CA SER A 69 -17.43 5.54 -8.98
C SER A 69 -17.33 6.85 -8.18
N ALA A 70 -18.48 7.53 -8.05
CA ALA A 70 -18.59 8.67 -7.14
C ALA A 70 -18.99 8.26 -5.70
N LYS A 71 -19.21 6.96 -5.44
CA LYS A 71 -19.78 6.46 -4.19
C LYS A 71 -18.98 5.35 -3.54
N GLU A 72 -18.35 4.51 -4.35
CA GLU A 72 -17.55 3.38 -3.90
C GLU A 72 -16.08 3.71 -4.08
N ALA A 73 -15.22 3.00 -3.37
CA ALA A 73 -13.78 3.04 -3.57
C ALA A 73 -13.29 1.68 -4.06
N ILE A 74 -12.31 1.69 -4.95
CA ILE A 74 -11.57 0.50 -5.36
C ILE A 74 -10.18 0.46 -4.72
N GLY A 75 -9.57 -0.72 -4.70
CA GLY A 75 -8.17 -0.84 -4.31
C GLY A 75 -7.73 -2.29 -4.24
N LEU A 76 -6.63 -2.51 -3.52
CA LEU A 76 -6.15 -3.84 -3.17
C LEU A 76 -5.87 -3.93 -1.66
N ARG A 77 -5.97 -5.14 -1.15
CA ARG A 77 -5.49 -5.55 0.17
C ARG A 77 -4.28 -6.45 -0.02
N SER A 78 -3.22 -6.13 0.72
CA SER A 78 -2.05 -6.98 0.81
C SER A 78 -2.38 -8.32 1.48
N PRO A 79 -1.46 -9.28 1.44
CA PRO A 79 -1.47 -10.40 2.38
C PRO A 79 -1.46 -9.91 3.84
N PHE A 80 -1.81 -10.78 4.77
CA PHE A 80 -1.63 -10.50 6.20
C PHE A 80 -0.15 -10.43 6.53
N ILE A 81 0.25 -9.31 7.15
CA ILE A 81 1.62 -9.10 7.63
C ILE A 81 1.60 -9.28 9.16
N PRO A 82 2.37 -10.22 9.73
CA PRO A 82 2.43 -10.41 11.17
C PRO A 82 2.98 -9.16 11.88
N VAL A 83 2.23 -8.67 12.86
CA VAL A 83 2.59 -7.51 13.70
C VAL A 83 2.29 -7.80 15.17
N LYS A 84 2.90 -7.04 16.07
CA LYS A 84 2.68 -7.13 17.52
C LYS A 84 1.82 -5.97 18.02
N PRO A 85 0.82 -6.21 18.89
CA PRO A 85 0.06 -5.13 19.50
C PRO A 85 0.96 -4.17 20.31
N GLY A 86 0.79 -2.86 20.09
CA GLY A 86 1.52 -1.81 20.82
C GLY A 86 2.81 -1.33 20.16
N ASP A 87 3.33 -2.07 19.18
CA ASP A 87 4.50 -1.65 18.39
C ASP A 87 4.10 -0.59 17.36
N ALA A 88 5.02 0.34 17.07
CA ALA A 88 4.89 1.31 15.99
C ALA A 88 5.56 0.78 14.72
N TYR A 89 4.88 0.97 13.57
CA TYR A 89 5.37 0.54 12.26
C TYR A 89 5.39 1.72 11.29
N LEU A 90 6.41 1.72 10.42
CA LEU A 90 6.50 2.65 9.30
C LEU A 90 5.90 2.02 8.06
N ILE A 91 5.19 2.82 7.27
CA ILE A 91 4.67 2.44 5.96
C ILE A 91 5.16 3.48 4.97
N GLU A 92 5.76 3.00 3.90
CA GLU A 92 6.16 3.80 2.77
C GLU A 92 5.48 3.24 1.54
N PHE A 93 4.90 4.13 0.73
CA PHE A 93 4.29 3.77 -0.53
C PHE A 93 4.47 4.91 -1.52
N TRP A 94 4.52 4.56 -2.80
CA TRP A 94 4.57 5.53 -3.90
C TRP A 94 3.26 5.47 -4.66
N TYR A 95 2.75 6.64 -4.99
CA TYR A 95 1.61 6.77 -5.87
C TYR A 95 1.88 7.89 -6.87
N PHE A 96 1.29 7.73 -8.04
CA PHE A 96 1.21 8.77 -9.06
C PHE A 96 -0.26 8.98 -9.38
N ALA A 97 -0.70 10.23 -9.31
CA ALA A 97 -2.08 10.60 -9.58
C ALA A 97 -2.12 11.87 -10.41
N GLU A 98 -3.06 11.92 -11.36
CA GLU A 98 -3.39 13.16 -12.07
C GLU A 98 -4.01 14.18 -11.11
N SER A 99 -3.97 15.46 -11.48
CA SER A 99 -4.52 16.55 -10.67
C SER A 99 -5.98 16.29 -10.30
N GLY A 100 -6.29 16.37 -9.01
CA GLY A 100 -7.64 16.13 -8.48
C GLY A 100 -7.89 14.70 -8.00
N ASN A 101 -7.03 13.74 -8.37
CA ASN A 101 -7.06 12.38 -7.84
C ASN A 101 -6.19 12.25 -6.59
N ARG A 102 -6.62 11.39 -5.66
CA ARG A 102 -5.92 11.12 -4.39
C ARG A 102 -5.88 9.63 -4.15
N GLN A 103 -4.87 9.19 -3.42
CA GLN A 103 -4.77 7.82 -2.95
C GLN A 103 -4.73 7.80 -1.42
N ALA A 104 -5.31 6.76 -0.84
CA ALA A 104 -5.21 6.49 0.57
C ALA A 104 -4.64 5.09 0.81
N VAL A 105 -3.88 4.97 1.90
CA VAL A 105 -3.51 3.67 2.48
C VAL A 105 -4.25 3.52 3.79
N TYR A 106 -4.94 2.40 3.93
CA TYR A 106 -5.65 2.03 5.15
C TYR A 106 -4.92 0.88 5.82
N LEU A 107 -4.60 1.06 7.09
CA LEU A 107 -4.20 -0.04 7.95
C LEU A 107 -5.45 -0.74 8.46
N GLU A 108 -5.57 -2.04 8.24
CA GLU A 108 -6.60 -2.87 8.87
C GLU A 108 -5.92 -3.90 9.78
N PHE A 109 -6.21 -3.89 11.08
CA PHE A 109 -5.74 -4.93 12.00
C PHE A 109 -6.77 -6.04 12.16
N TRP A 110 -6.27 -7.26 12.26
CA TRP A 110 -7.07 -8.48 12.34
C TRP A 110 -6.58 -9.34 13.50
N ASP A 111 -7.49 -9.99 14.22
CA ASP A 111 -7.13 -10.92 15.27
C ASP A 111 -6.73 -12.29 14.70
N ALA A 112 -6.22 -13.18 15.56
CA ALA A 112 -5.76 -14.52 15.16
C ALA A 112 -6.89 -15.41 14.61
N LYS A 113 -8.16 -15.01 14.75
CA LYS A 113 -9.33 -15.71 14.20
C LYS A 113 -9.77 -15.12 12.85
N GLY A 114 -9.02 -14.16 12.30
CA GLY A 114 -9.36 -13.49 11.05
C GLY A 114 -10.53 -12.53 11.20
N LYS A 115 -10.79 -11.99 12.40
CA LYS A 115 -11.79 -10.95 12.60
C LYS A 115 -11.13 -9.57 12.59
N ARG A 116 -11.64 -8.66 11.74
CA ARG A 116 -11.18 -7.27 11.71
C ARG A 116 -11.46 -6.55 13.02
N ILE A 117 -10.48 -5.84 13.54
CA ILE A 117 -10.58 -5.05 14.76
C ILE A 117 -11.08 -3.65 14.37
N ALA A 118 -12.32 -3.32 14.74
CA ALA A 118 -13.01 -2.10 14.27
C ALA A 118 -12.35 -0.78 14.71
N ALA A 119 -11.71 -0.76 15.88
CA ALA A 119 -10.97 0.40 16.38
C ALA A 119 -9.55 0.54 15.76
N GLY A 120 -9.17 -0.35 14.84
CA GLY A 120 -7.82 -0.46 14.28
C GLY A 120 -7.65 0.13 12.88
N SER A 121 -8.65 0.80 12.30
CA SER A 121 -8.47 1.38 10.96
C SER A 121 -7.90 2.80 11.03
N HIS A 122 -6.65 2.97 10.60
CA HIS A 122 -6.04 4.29 10.38
C HIS A 122 -5.81 4.50 8.89
N GLY A 123 -6.37 5.58 8.34
CA GLY A 123 -6.20 5.97 6.94
C GLY A 123 -5.29 7.18 6.85
N VAL A 124 -4.25 7.09 6.02
CA VAL A 124 -3.45 8.25 5.61
C VAL A 124 -3.83 8.58 4.18
N GLN A 125 -4.28 9.82 3.95
CA GLN A 125 -4.57 10.34 2.62
C GLN A 125 -3.37 11.15 2.13
N ALA A 126 -3.02 10.97 0.86
CA ALA A 126 -1.98 11.74 0.18
C ALA A 126 -2.57 12.57 -0.97
#